data_AF-A0A3P5ZZE3-F1
#
_entry.id   AF-A0A3P5ZZE3-F1
#
_cell.length_a   1.000
_cell.length_b   1.000
_cell.length_c   1.000
_cell.angle_alpha   90.00
_cell.angle_beta   90.00
_cell.angle_gamma   90.00
#
_symmetry.space_group_name_H-M   'P 1'
#
loop_
_entity.id
_entity.type
_entity.pdbx_description
1 polymer ?
#
loop_
_entity_poly.entity_id
_entity_poly.type
_entity_poly.pdbx_seq_one_letter_code
_entity_poly.pdbx_strand_id
1 'polypeptide(L)'
;MGVSCITRNTYSILSLQLLLILIITPSSFSFTPTDNVTKETLNKLCSQSILYNRRFCVKWLTAHNRTTSMNIRGLMEFAAEKAQAFGQENLDLMDLFAKISGNDKQFKNACVECVNGYGTAIKELEVAKEFLRNNSFQQAYNAAYKALDYAYVCKDQFEGPSNEPPFVLNRSVKFIEMCHIRSRNRSKHCFAASSNPNLVARLSNRAFSDSRSCPFVF
;
A
#
# COMPACT_ATOMS: atom_id res chain seq x y z
N MET A 1 -12.13 -43.94 -56.51
CA MET A 1 -12.21 -43.71 -55.05
C MET A 1 -11.06 -42.77 -54.69
N GLY A 2 -11.16 -41.56 -54.15
CA GLY A 2 -12.21 -40.57 -53.95
C GLY A 2 -11.42 -39.32 -53.53
N VAL A 3 -11.50 -38.22 -54.29
CA VAL A 3 -10.75 -36.99 -53.97
C VAL A 3 -11.59 -36.20 -52.96
N SER A 4 -11.24 -36.29 -51.67
CA SER A 4 -11.91 -35.51 -50.64
C SER A 4 -11.35 -34.09 -50.58
N CYS A 5 -12.10 -33.15 -51.15
CA CYS A 5 -11.96 -31.72 -50.87
C CYS A 5 -12.40 -31.45 -49.43
N ILE A 6 -11.45 -31.20 -48.52
CA ILE A 6 -11.75 -30.63 -47.21
C ILE A 6 -11.62 -29.11 -47.36
N THR A 7 -12.74 -28.43 -47.59
CA THR A 7 -12.86 -26.98 -47.39
C THR A 7 -12.77 -26.71 -45.89
N ARG A 8 -11.55 -26.47 -45.40
CA ARG A 8 -11.30 -26.08 -44.01
C ARG A 8 -11.88 -24.67 -43.79
N ASN A 9 -12.97 -24.60 -43.03
CA ASN A 9 -13.58 -23.35 -42.59
C ASN A 9 -12.63 -22.61 -41.62
N THR A 10 -11.70 -21.83 -42.18
CA THR A 10 -10.69 -21.05 -41.45
C THR A 10 -11.29 -19.90 -40.64
N TYR A 11 -12.52 -19.49 -40.93
CA TYR A 11 -13.23 -18.43 -40.22
C TYR A 11 -13.57 -18.79 -38.76
N SER A 12 -13.81 -20.07 -38.48
CA SER A 12 -14.21 -20.52 -37.13
C SER A 12 -13.06 -20.49 -36.13
N ILE A 13 -11.82 -20.69 -36.58
CA ILE A 13 -10.62 -20.70 -35.72
C ILE A 13 -10.19 -19.26 -35.43
N LEU A 14 -10.31 -18.36 -36.42
CA LEU A 14 -10.00 -16.93 -36.25
C LEU A 14 -10.94 -16.27 -35.21
N SER A 15 -12.25 -16.58 -35.25
CA SER A 15 -13.23 -16.06 -34.28
C SER A 15 -12.95 -16.54 -32.85
N LEU A 16 -12.54 -17.80 -32.68
CA LEU A 16 -12.26 -18.36 -31.36
C LEU A 16 -11.00 -17.75 -30.74
N GLN A 17 -9.96 -17.50 -31.54
CA GLN A 17 -8.73 -16.84 -31.11
C GLN A 17 -8.99 -15.36 -30.74
N LEU A 18 -9.85 -14.66 -31.48
CA LEU A 18 -10.24 -13.29 -31.16
C LEU A 18 -11.00 -13.19 -29.82
N LEU A 19 -11.88 -14.17 -29.53
CA LEU A 19 -12.62 -14.25 -28.26
C LEU A 19 -11.69 -14.50 -27.06
N LEU A 20 -10.68 -15.37 -27.23
CA LEU A 20 -9.68 -15.66 -26.20
C LEU A 20 -8.79 -14.46 -25.86
N ILE A 21 -8.47 -13.61 -26.83
CA ILE A 21 -7.68 -12.39 -26.61
C ILE A 21 -8.47 -11.36 -25.78
N LEU A 22 -9.79 -11.26 -25.96
CA LEU A 22 -10.66 -10.37 -25.17
C LEU A 22 -10.74 -10.78 -23.69
N ILE A 23 -10.75 -12.09 -23.39
CA ILE A 23 -10.86 -12.61 -22.02
C ILE A 23 -9.58 -12.40 -21.21
N ILE A 24 -8.42 -12.28 -21.87
CA ILE A 24 -7.11 -12.16 -21.22
C ILE A 24 -6.70 -10.68 -21.04
N THR A 25 -7.48 -9.71 -21.50
CA THR A 25 -7.19 -8.31 -21.15
C THR A 25 -7.53 -8.08 -19.67
N PRO A 26 -6.52 -7.92 -18.77
CA PRO A 26 -6.84 -7.42 -17.44
C PRO A 26 -7.42 -6.05 -17.68
N SER A 27 -8.68 -5.84 -17.33
CA SER A 27 -9.38 -4.58 -17.52
C SER A 27 -8.55 -3.48 -16.87
N SER A 28 -7.75 -2.80 -17.69
CA SER A 28 -6.79 -1.81 -17.23
C SER A 28 -7.57 -0.54 -16.99
N PHE A 29 -8.16 -0.46 -15.79
CA PHE A 29 -8.77 0.76 -15.33
C PHE A 29 -7.66 1.77 -15.08
N SER A 30 -7.56 2.72 -16.00
CA SER A 30 -6.78 3.94 -15.81
C SER A 30 -7.71 4.95 -15.17
N PHE A 31 -7.41 5.32 -13.92
CA PHE A 31 -8.08 6.45 -13.26
C PHE A 31 -7.25 7.70 -13.50
N THR A 32 -7.91 8.79 -13.87
CA THR A 32 -7.29 10.10 -13.85
C THR A 32 -7.45 10.71 -12.46
N PRO A 33 -6.49 11.52 -11.98
CA PRO A 33 -6.61 12.20 -10.69
C PRO A 33 -7.85 13.11 -10.57
N THR A 34 -8.39 13.55 -11.71
CA THR A 34 -9.57 14.41 -11.81
C THR A 34 -10.89 13.64 -11.87
N ASP A 35 -10.86 12.31 -12.04
CA ASP A 35 -12.08 11.50 -12.07
C ASP A 35 -12.82 11.58 -10.73
N ASN A 36 -14.14 11.65 -10.77
CA ASN A 36 -14.97 11.63 -9.57
C ASN A 36 -14.97 10.23 -8.94
N VAL A 37 -14.94 10.20 -7.60
CA VAL A 37 -15.00 8.94 -6.85
C VAL A 37 -16.43 8.43 -6.85
N THR A 38 -16.65 7.30 -7.54
CA THR A 38 -17.89 6.54 -7.47
C THR A 38 -17.71 5.31 -6.57
N LYS A 39 -18.82 4.67 -6.17
CA LYS A 39 -18.79 3.37 -5.47
C LYS A 39 -18.04 2.31 -6.27
N GLU A 40 -18.13 2.34 -7.60
CA GLU A 40 -17.44 1.42 -8.48
C GLU A 40 -15.93 1.70 -8.51
N THR A 41 -15.55 2.97 -8.67
CA THR A 41 -14.15 3.42 -8.62
C THR A 41 -13.48 3.01 -7.31
N LEU A 42 -14.16 3.24 -6.17
CA LEU A 42 -13.63 2.88 -4.87
C LEU A 42 -13.48 1.36 -4.70
N ASN A 43 -14.48 0.58 -5.12
CA ASN A 43 -14.40 -0.88 -5.08
C ASN A 43 -13.24 -1.41 -5.90
N LYS A 44 -12.99 -0.81 -7.07
CA LYS A 44 -11.86 -1.16 -7.93
C LYS A 44 -10.54 -0.81 -7.28
N LEU A 45 -10.36 0.42 -6.77
CA LEU A 45 -9.15 0.83 -6.04
C LEU A 45 -8.83 -0.13 -4.90
N CYS A 46 -9.82 -0.45 -4.06
CA CYS A 46 -9.66 -1.38 -2.95
C CYS A 46 -9.50 -2.86 -3.35
N SER A 47 -9.72 -3.20 -4.63
CA SER A 47 -9.52 -4.57 -5.16
C SER A 47 -8.17 -4.76 -5.85
N GLN A 48 -7.41 -3.69 -6.08
CA GLN A 48 -6.15 -3.74 -6.84
C GLN A 48 -4.98 -4.36 -6.07
N SER A 49 -5.21 -4.91 -4.88
CA SER A 49 -4.18 -5.52 -4.07
C SER A 49 -4.53 -6.88 -3.54
N ILE A 50 -3.55 -7.76 -3.70
CA ILE A 50 -3.51 -9.12 -3.20
C ILE A 50 -3.10 -9.13 -1.72
N LEU A 51 -2.51 -8.03 -1.22
CA LEU A 51 -1.93 -7.93 0.12
C LEU A 51 -2.86 -7.27 1.14
N TYR A 52 -3.96 -6.63 0.73
CA TYR A 52 -4.76 -5.77 1.61
C TYR A 52 -6.19 -6.27 1.78
N ASN A 53 -6.76 -6.02 2.96
CA ASN A 53 -8.16 -6.32 3.22
C ASN A 53 -9.09 -5.33 2.49
N ARG A 54 -9.67 -5.77 1.36
CA ARG A 54 -10.64 -4.98 0.58
C ARG A 54 -11.77 -4.40 1.44
N ARG A 55 -12.28 -5.16 2.41
CA ARG A 55 -13.37 -4.72 3.30
C ARG A 55 -12.91 -3.57 4.19
N PHE A 56 -11.69 -3.66 4.71
CA PHE A 56 -11.08 -2.56 5.48
C PHE A 56 -10.94 -1.30 4.62
N CYS A 57 -10.30 -1.41 3.45
CA CYS A 57 -10.09 -0.27 2.54
C CYS A 57 -11.40 0.46 2.21
N VAL A 58 -12.44 -0.28 1.78
CA VAL A 58 -13.74 0.31 1.45
C VAL A 58 -14.34 0.99 2.67
N LYS A 59 -14.43 0.27 3.81
CA LYS A 59 -15.05 0.80 5.04
C LYS A 59 -14.32 2.03 5.57
N TRP A 60 -12.99 2.01 5.55
CA TRP A 60 -12.13 3.09 6.02
C TRP A 60 -12.29 4.35 5.15
N LEU A 61 -12.28 4.20 3.83
CA LEU A 61 -12.43 5.32 2.91
C LEU A 61 -13.86 5.86 2.88
N THR A 62 -14.90 5.03 3.06
CA THR A 62 -16.31 5.51 3.10
C THR A 62 -16.77 6.01 4.46
N ALA A 63 -15.93 5.96 5.50
CA ALA A 63 -16.34 6.36 6.85
C ALA A 63 -16.72 7.86 6.95
N HIS A 64 -16.38 8.69 5.95
CA HIS A 64 -16.90 10.05 5.83
C HIS A 64 -17.82 10.19 4.61
N ASN A 65 -18.90 10.97 4.79
CA ASN A 65 -19.90 11.26 3.76
C ASN A 65 -19.33 12.01 2.53
N ARG A 66 -18.15 12.62 2.66
CA ARG A 66 -17.51 13.39 1.58
C ARG A 66 -16.78 12.54 0.53
N THR A 67 -16.59 11.24 0.78
CA THR A 67 -15.77 10.38 -0.10
C THR A 67 -16.30 10.31 -1.54
N THR A 68 -17.62 10.32 -1.74
CA THR A 68 -18.23 10.29 -3.08
C THR A 68 -18.34 11.67 -3.74
N SER A 69 -18.03 12.74 -3.01
CA SER A 69 -17.98 14.11 -3.56
C SER A 69 -16.56 14.54 -3.97
N MET A 70 -15.55 13.69 -3.73
CA MET A 70 -14.16 13.96 -4.06
C MET A 70 -13.79 13.41 -5.44
N ASN A 71 -12.75 13.98 -6.06
CA ASN A 71 -12.04 13.33 -7.14
C ASN A 71 -10.94 12.41 -6.60
N ILE A 72 -10.31 11.61 -7.47
CA ILE A 72 -9.27 10.65 -7.08
C ILE A 72 -8.09 11.31 -6.36
N ARG A 73 -7.67 12.52 -6.77
CA ARG A 73 -6.65 13.30 -6.05
C ARG A 73 -7.10 13.62 -4.63
N GLY A 74 -8.31 14.17 -4.47
CA GLY A 74 -8.89 14.48 -3.16
C GLY A 74 -9.01 13.24 -2.28
N LEU A 75 -9.32 12.07 -2.85
CA LEU A 75 -9.33 10.80 -2.14
C LEU A 75 -7.94 10.39 -1.65
N MET A 76 -6.90 10.57 -2.45
CA MET A 76 -5.51 10.28 -2.06
C MET A 76 -5.03 11.22 -0.94
N GLU A 77 -5.34 12.52 -1.05
CA GLU A 77 -5.02 13.51 0.00
C GLU A 77 -5.73 13.18 1.31
N PHE A 78 -7.01 12.86 1.23
CA PHE A 78 -7.83 12.44 2.36
C PHE A 78 -7.33 11.13 3.00
N ALA A 79 -6.91 10.16 2.19
CA ALA A 79 -6.33 8.92 2.70
C ALA A 79 -5.03 9.18 3.48
N ALA A 80 -4.14 10.03 2.93
CA ALA A 80 -2.91 10.43 3.61
C ALA A 80 -3.20 11.17 4.91
N GLU A 81 -4.15 12.10 4.92
CA GLU A 81 -4.58 12.82 6.13
C GLU A 81 -5.12 11.86 7.21
N LYS A 82 -5.97 10.91 6.86
CA LYS A 82 -6.46 9.91 7.81
C LYS A 82 -5.35 9.01 8.34
N ALA A 83 -4.41 8.62 7.48
CA ALA A 83 -3.23 7.86 7.89
C ALA A 83 -2.42 8.66 8.90
N GLN A 84 -2.15 9.95 8.64
CA GLN A 84 -1.45 10.83 9.59
C GLN A 84 -2.14 10.90 10.94
N ALA A 85 -3.46 11.13 10.97
CA ALA A 85 -4.21 11.22 12.22
C ALA A 85 -4.10 9.92 13.04
N PHE A 86 -4.24 8.75 12.39
CA PHE A 86 -4.10 7.46 13.06
C PHE A 86 -2.65 7.18 13.50
N GLY A 87 -1.67 7.60 12.70
CA GLY A 87 -0.25 7.54 13.05
C GLY A 87 0.06 8.38 14.28
N GLN A 88 -0.53 9.57 14.40
CA GLN A 88 -0.39 10.45 15.56
C GLN A 88 -0.98 9.81 16.82
N GLU A 89 -2.18 9.24 16.74
CA GLU A 89 -2.76 8.49 17.87
C GLU A 89 -1.83 7.36 18.34
N ASN A 90 -1.20 6.65 17.40
CA ASN A 90 -0.27 5.57 17.72
C ASN A 90 1.03 6.11 18.34
N LEU A 91 1.55 7.24 17.83
CA LEU A 91 2.72 7.91 18.37
C LEU A 91 2.48 8.32 19.83
N ASP A 92 1.38 9.02 20.09
CA ASP A 92 1.03 9.50 21.44
C ASP A 92 0.88 8.33 22.43
N LEU A 93 0.28 7.23 21.98
CA LEU A 93 0.14 6.01 22.77
C LEU A 93 1.50 5.39 23.12
N MET A 94 2.42 5.29 22.15
CA MET A 94 3.75 4.72 22.39
C MET A 94 4.61 5.63 23.27
N ASP A 95 4.49 6.94 23.11
CA ASP A 95 5.15 7.92 23.98
C ASP A 95 4.64 7.79 25.43
N LEU A 96 3.32 7.63 25.63
CA LEU A 96 2.76 7.34 26.94
C LEU A 96 3.31 6.03 27.51
N PHE A 97 3.34 4.95 26.74
CA PHE A 97 3.88 3.66 27.18
C PHE A 97 5.36 3.73 27.56
N ALA A 98 6.18 4.44 26.79
CA ALA A 98 7.59 4.66 27.10
C ALA A 98 7.79 5.44 28.42
N LYS A 99 6.84 6.32 28.79
CA LYS A 99 6.87 7.09 30.04
C LYS A 99 6.44 6.25 31.25
N ILE A 100 5.47 5.36 31.08
CA ILE A 100 4.90 4.55 32.19
C ILE A 100 5.53 3.15 32.32
N SER A 101 6.49 2.79 31.47
CA SER A 101 7.10 1.45 31.41
C SER A 101 7.91 1.05 32.67
N GLY A 102 8.13 1.97 33.60
CA GLY A 102 8.85 1.70 34.85
C GLY A 102 10.27 1.17 34.60
N ASN A 103 10.59 0.00 35.15
CA ASN A 103 11.91 -0.63 35.05
C ASN A 103 12.07 -1.56 33.83
N ASP A 104 11.02 -1.78 33.04
CA ASP A 104 11.14 -2.57 31.82
C ASP A 104 11.82 -1.75 30.72
N LYS A 105 13.15 -1.88 30.66
CA LYS A 105 13.98 -1.18 29.69
C LYS A 105 13.75 -1.68 28.27
N GLN A 106 13.41 -2.96 28.09
CA GLN A 106 13.19 -3.53 26.77
C GLN A 106 11.91 -2.97 26.17
N PHE A 107 10.81 -3.00 26.93
CA PHE A 107 9.54 -2.41 26.51
C PHE A 107 9.66 -0.91 26.25
N LYS A 108 10.37 -0.19 27.14
CA LYS A 108 10.61 1.24 26.97
C LYS A 108 11.31 1.53 25.63
N ASN A 109 12.37 0.79 25.32
CA ASN A 109 13.13 1.00 24.10
C ASN A 109 12.29 0.65 22.85
N ALA A 110 11.51 -0.44 22.90
CA ALA A 110 10.58 -0.79 21.83
C ALA A 110 9.56 0.34 21.57
N CYS A 111 9.00 0.93 22.63
CA CYS A 111 8.08 2.06 22.52
C CYS A 111 8.76 3.32 21.93
N VAL A 112 10.00 3.64 22.34
CA VAL A 112 10.76 4.77 21.78
C VAL A 112 11.04 4.58 20.29
N GLU A 113 11.41 3.36 19.88
CA GLU A 113 11.59 3.03 18.45
C GLU A 113 10.28 3.20 17.67
N CYS A 114 9.14 2.80 18.25
CA CYS A 114 7.84 3.06 17.65
C CYS A 114 7.54 4.56 17.49
N VAL A 115 7.82 5.38 18.52
CA VAL A 115 7.63 6.84 18.46
C VAL A 115 8.43 7.43 17.30
N ASN A 116 9.70 7.02 17.15
CA ASN A 116 10.55 7.46 16.04
C ASN A 116 10.01 7.02 14.67
N GLY A 117 9.59 5.77 14.55
CA GLY A 117 9.00 5.20 13.34
C GLY A 117 7.73 5.95 12.92
N TYR A 118 6.75 6.09 13.82
CA TYR A 118 5.52 6.81 13.54
C TYR A 118 5.77 8.29 13.25
N GLY A 119 6.65 8.97 14.00
CA GLY A 119 6.97 10.38 13.76
C GLY A 119 7.57 10.60 12.37
N THR A 120 8.41 9.69 11.90
CA THR A 120 8.96 9.76 10.54
C THR A 120 7.92 9.44 9.48
N ALA A 121 7.08 8.43 9.71
CA ALA A 121 5.99 8.09 8.79
C ALA A 121 4.98 9.23 8.61
N ILE A 122 4.63 9.94 9.69
CA ILE A 122 3.72 11.10 9.65
C ILE A 122 4.29 12.22 8.78
N LYS A 123 5.59 12.51 8.89
CA LYS A 123 6.29 13.51 8.07
C LYS A 123 6.30 13.12 6.59
N GLU A 124 6.60 11.85 6.27
CA GLU A 124 6.56 11.37 4.89
C GLU A 124 5.15 11.41 4.28
N LEU A 125 4.10 11.18 5.09
CA LEU A 125 2.72 11.40 4.65
C LEU A 125 2.39 12.89 4.43
N GLU A 126 3.04 13.80 5.14
CA GLU A 126 2.90 15.25 4.94
C GLU A 126 3.49 15.65 3.59
N VAL A 127 4.72 15.19 3.33
CA VAL A 127 5.41 15.32 2.05
C VAL A 127 4.57 14.72 0.91
N ALA A 128 3.93 13.57 1.13
CA ALA A 128 3.04 12.96 0.14
C ALA A 128 1.86 13.88 -0.21
N LYS A 129 1.24 14.54 0.79
CA LYS A 129 0.15 15.50 0.58
C LYS A 129 0.61 16.73 -0.21
N GLU A 130 1.80 17.25 0.08
CA GLU A 130 2.38 18.38 -0.68
C GLU A 130 2.58 17.99 -2.15
N PHE A 131 3.12 16.80 -2.42
CA PHE A 131 3.26 16.30 -3.77
C PHE A 131 1.92 16.11 -4.47
N LEU A 132 0.89 15.62 -3.79
CA LEU A 132 -0.46 15.50 -4.36
C LEU A 132 -1.05 16.86 -4.75
N ARG A 133 -0.90 17.88 -3.91
CA ARG A 133 -1.33 19.26 -4.20
C ARG A 133 -0.63 19.84 -5.43
N ASN A 134 0.65 19.47 -5.63
CA ASN A 134 1.45 19.88 -6.78
C ASN A 134 1.27 18.97 -8.01
N ASN A 135 0.35 18.00 -7.98
CA ASN A 135 0.12 16.99 -9.02
C ASN A 135 1.35 16.10 -9.32
N SER A 136 2.28 16.00 -8.37
CA SER A 136 3.48 15.18 -8.41
C SER A 136 3.19 13.76 -7.89
N PHE A 137 2.31 13.03 -8.58
CA PHE A 137 1.76 11.75 -8.09
C PHE A 137 2.80 10.66 -7.85
N GLN A 138 3.87 10.61 -8.65
CA GLN A 138 4.94 9.62 -8.47
C GLN A 138 5.74 9.91 -7.20
N GLN A 139 6.04 11.18 -6.94
CA GLN A 139 6.73 11.61 -5.73
C GLN A 139 5.86 11.40 -4.49
N ALA A 140 4.55 11.66 -4.60
CA ALA A 140 3.59 11.36 -3.55
C ALA A 140 3.57 9.86 -3.21
N TYR A 141 3.55 9.00 -4.22
CA TYR A 141 3.64 7.56 -4.04
C TYR A 141 4.94 7.14 -3.34
N ASN A 142 6.08 7.69 -3.76
CA ASN A 142 7.37 7.39 -3.14
C ASN A 142 7.42 7.82 -1.67
N ALA A 143 6.87 8.98 -1.33
CA ALA A 143 6.77 9.45 0.05
C ALA A 143 5.84 8.55 0.89
N ALA A 144 4.66 8.19 0.37
CA ALA A 144 3.77 7.24 1.04
C ALA A 144 4.42 5.85 1.24
N TYR A 145 5.23 5.40 0.28
CA TYR A 145 5.99 4.15 0.40
C TYR A 145 7.07 4.23 1.49
N LYS A 146 7.75 5.37 1.64
CA LYS A 146 8.66 5.57 2.78
C LYS A 146 7.91 5.58 4.11
N ALA A 147 6.74 6.21 4.17
CA ALA A 147 5.91 6.18 5.37
C ALA A 147 5.51 4.75 5.77
N LEU A 148 5.22 3.90 4.77
CA LEU A 148 4.99 2.48 4.97
C LEU A 148 6.23 1.78 5.57
N ASP A 149 7.42 1.99 5.02
CA ASP A 149 8.65 1.40 5.54
C ASP A 149 8.89 1.78 7.02
N TYR A 150 8.63 3.03 7.38
CA TYR A 150 8.76 3.49 8.78
C TYR A 150 7.62 2.98 9.68
N ALA A 151 6.43 2.71 9.14
CA ALA A 151 5.36 2.07 9.89
C ALA A 151 5.72 0.65 10.33
N TYR A 152 6.54 -0.07 9.55
CA TYR A 152 7.04 -1.40 9.92
C TYR A 152 8.01 -1.38 11.10
N VAL A 153 8.72 -0.27 11.36
CA VAL A 153 9.65 -0.17 12.49
C VAL A 153 8.98 -0.56 13.80
N CYS A 154 7.75 -0.09 14.04
CA CYS A 154 7.03 -0.44 15.25
C CYS A 154 6.57 -1.89 15.26
N LYS A 155 6.00 -2.38 14.14
CA LYS A 155 5.60 -3.79 14.03
C LYS A 155 6.75 -4.74 14.37
N ASP A 156 7.95 -4.44 13.88
CA ASP A 156 9.13 -5.29 14.06
C ASP A 156 9.61 -5.38 15.52
N GLN A 157 9.29 -4.40 16.37
CA GLN A 157 9.64 -4.47 17.80
C GLN A 157 8.73 -5.46 18.55
N PHE A 158 7.47 -5.56 18.13
CA PHE A 158 6.41 -6.33 18.80
C PHE A 158 6.07 -7.65 18.10
N GLU A 159 6.76 -8.00 17.01
CA GLU A 159 6.57 -9.25 16.28
C GLU A 159 7.42 -10.36 16.89
N GLY A 160 6.79 -11.39 17.48
CA GLY A 160 7.47 -12.56 18.02
C GLY A 160 6.75 -13.20 19.22
N PRO A 161 7.18 -14.40 19.65
CA PRO A 161 6.48 -15.19 20.67
C PRO A 161 6.54 -14.62 22.10
N SER A 162 7.37 -13.61 22.36
CA SER A 162 7.65 -13.08 23.71
C SER A 162 7.38 -11.58 23.87
N ASN A 163 6.86 -10.89 22.86
CA ASN A 163 6.83 -9.43 22.84
C ASN A 163 5.40 -8.89 22.95
N GLU A 164 5.03 -8.41 24.15
CA GLU A 164 4.21 -7.22 24.40
C GLU A 164 2.79 -7.12 23.75
N PRO A 165 1.95 -6.11 24.08
CA PRO A 165 0.49 -6.24 23.96
C PRO A 165 0.02 -6.48 22.51
N PRO A 166 -0.81 -7.52 22.25
CA PRO A 166 -1.41 -7.77 20.94
C PRO A 166 -2.10 -6.55 20.31
N PHE A 167 -2.55 -5.62 21.15
CA PHE A 167 -3.14 -4.35 20.73
C PHE A 167 -2.15 -3.43 19.98
N VAL A 168 -0.89 -3.33 20.42
CA VAL A 168 0.13 -2.49 19.78
C VAL A 168 0.41 -3.01 18.37
N LEU A 169 0.67 -4.32 18.27
CA LEU A 169 0.90 -4.99 16.99
C LEU A 169 -0.28 -4.80 16.02
N ASN A 170 -1.52 -4.96 16.49
CA ASN A 170 -2.71 -4.76 15.67
C ASN A 170 -2.82 -3.30 15.16
N ARG A 171 -2.51 -2.31 16.01
CA ARG A 171 -2.50 -0.90 15.60
C ARG A 171 -1.40 -0.60 14.59
N SER A 172 -0.21 -1.20 14.74
CA SER A 172 0.87 -1.09 13.76
C SER A 172 0.46 -1.66 12.40
N VAL A 173 -0.12 -2.87 12.38
CA VAL A 173 -0.63 -3.51 11.15
C VAL A 173 -1.69 -2.63 10.47
N LYS A 174 -2.64 -2.10 11.25
CA LYS A 174 -3.66 -1.20 10.70
C LYS A 174 -3.07 0.09 10.12
N PHE A 175 -2.03 0.66 10.75
CA PHE A 175 -1.36 1.84 10.22
C PHE A 175 -0.60 1.53 8.92
N ILE A 176 0.09 0.39 8.85
CA ILE A 176 0.73 -0.13 7.63
C ILE A 176 -0.30 -0.25 6.50
N GLU A 177 -1.48 -0.82 6.76
CA GLU A 177 -2.58 -0.92 5.79
C GLU A 177 -3.05 0.46 5.28
N MET A 178 -3.04 1.49 6.14
CA MET A 178 -3.42 2.85 5.78
C MET A 178 -2.36 3.58 4.94
N CYS A 179 -1.07 3.27 5.13
CA CYS A 179 0.04 3.84 4.34
C CYS A 179 0.12 3.25 2.91
N HIS A 180 -0.58 2.15 2.62
CA HIS A 180 -0.65 1.56 1.28
C HIS A 180 -1.56 2.37 0.33
N ILE A 181 -1.11 3.56 -0.05
CA ILE A 181 -1.77 4.38 -1.08
C ILE A 181 -1.18 3.99 -2.45
N ARG A 182 -1.75 3.00 -3.13
CA ARG A 182 -1.28 2.62 -4.47
C ARG A 182 -2.09 3.31 -5.57
N SER A 183 -1.44 4.19 -6.33
CA SER A 183 -1.84 4.52 -7.70
C SER A 183 -1.09 3.58 -8.65
N ARG A 184 -1.79 2.85 -9.52
CA ARG A 184 -1.19 1.92 -10.47
C ARG A 184 -0.66 2.68 -11.69
N ASN A 185 0.25 3.64 -11.52
CA ASN A 185 0.97 4.17 -12.66
C ASN A 185 2.08 3.17 -13.01
N ARG A 186 1.88 2.35 -14.04
CA ARG A 186 2.94 1.50 -14.60
C ARG A 186 3.99 2.41 -15.24
N SER A 187 4.91 2.93 -14.44
CA SER A 187 6.27 3.14 -14.93
C SER A 187 7.16 2.17 -14.17
N LYS A 188 7.78 1.26 -14.94
CA LYS A 188 8.70 0.25 -14.46
C LYS A 188 9.95 0.96 -13.92
N HIS A 189 9.98 1.32 -12.65
CA HIS A 189 11.26 1.58 -11.98
C HIS A 189 11.19 1.00 -10.57
N CYS A 190 11.87 -0.13 -10.42
CA CYS A 190 12.51 -0.50 -9.16
C CYS A 190 13.30 0.72 -8.64
N PHE A 191 13.56 0.74 -7.34
CA PHE A 191 14.29 1.74 -6.56
C PHE A 191 13.42 2.79 -5.85
N ALA A 192 13.19 2.52 -4.56
CA ALA A 192 13.76 3.37 -3.53
C ALA A 192 14.44 2.45 -2.51
N ALA A 193 15.76 2.30 -2.62
CA ALA A 193 16.54 1.77 -1.50
C ALA A 193 16.43 2.80 -0.36
N SER A 194 16.02 2.36 0.82
CA SER A 194 16.01 3.19 2.02
C SER A 194 17.42 3.73 2.28
N SER A 195 17.55 5.02 2.59
CA SER A 195 18.82 5.64 2.97
C SER A 195 19.26 5.28 4.40
N ASN A 196 18.46 4.50 5.13
CA ASN A 196 18.79 4.03 6.47
C ASN A 196 19.45 2.63 6.38
N PRO A 197 20.76 2.49 6.64
CA PRO A 197 21.47 1.22 6.51
C PRO A 197 20.92 0.11 7.41
N ASN A 198 20.33 0.46 8.57
CA ASN A 198 19.68 -0.50 9.45
C ASN A 198 18.33 -0.99 8.89
N LEU A 199 17.63 -0.15 8.13
CA LEU A 199 16.38 -0.52 7.45
C LEU A 199 16.66 -1.37 6.21
N VAL A 200 17.73 -1.06 5.47
CA VAL A 200 18.20 -1.87 4.33
C VAL A 200 18.59 -3.29 4.77
N ALA A 201 19.32 -3.43 5.90
CA ALA A 201 19.68 -4.73 6.44
C ALA A 201 18.47 -5.58 6.85
N ARG A 202 17.44 -4.96 7.45
CA ARG A 202 16.20 -5.65 7.86
C ARG A 202 15.30 -6.03 6.68
N LEU A 203 15.22 -5.18 5.64
CA LEU A 203 14.44 -5.45 4.43
C LEU A 203 15.11 -6.50 3.51
N SER A 204 16.44 -6.56 3.48
CA SER A 204 17.20 -7.57 2.72
C SER A 204 16.85 -9.01 3.16
N ASN A 205 16.63 -9.21 4.46
CA ASN A 205 16.21 -10.51 5.00
C ASN A 205 14.75 -10.87 4.64
N ARG A 206 13.87 -9.88 4.38
CA ARG A 206 12.49 -10.11 3.91
C ARG A 206 12.41 -10.43 2.41
N ALA A 207 13.26 -9.84 1.58
CA ALA A 207 13.29 -10.13 0.14
C ALA A 207 13.57 -11.62 -0.17
N PHE A 208 14.23 -12.33 0.75
CA PHE A 208 14.48 -13.77 0.65
C PHE A 208 13.28 -14.66 1.02
N SER A 209 12.29 -14.15 1.76
CA SER A 209 11.11 -14.93 2.19
C SER A 209 9.90 -14.79 1.27
N ASP A 210 9.87 -13.77 0.41
CA ASP A 210 8.70 -13.43 -0.42
C ASP A 210 9.07 -13.55 -1.91
N SER A 211 9.37 -14.78 -2.33
CA SER A 211 9.74 -15.11 -3.70
C SER A 211 8.55 -15.01 -4.65
N ARG A 212 8.28 -13.81 -5.16
CA ARG A 212 7.77 -13.57 -6.53
C ARG A 212 8.49 -12.39 -7.17
N SER A 213 9.72 -12.68 -7.59
CA SER A 213 10.32 -12.23 -8.86
C SER A 213 10.11 -10.76 -9.27
N CYS A 214 10.99 -9.88 -8.78
CA CYS A 214 11.54 -8.82 -9.63
C CYS A 214 12.74 -9.43 -10.38
N PRO A 215 12.70 -9.63 -11.70
CA PRO A 215 13.91 -10.01 -12.43
C PRO A 215 14.88 -8.84 -12.35
N PHE A 216 16.02 -9.08 -11.70
CA PHE A 216 17.23 -8.29 -11.88
C PHE A 216 17.55 -8.27 -13.38
N VAL A 217 17.63 -7.08 -13.97
CA VAL A 217 18.28 -6.87 -15.25
C VAL A 217 19.29 -5.75 -14.99
N PHE A 218 20.55 -6.07 -15.29
CA PHE A 218 21.75 -5.26 -15.10
C PHE A 218 21.65 -3.88 -15.76
#